data_AF-A0A662UIN4-F1
#
_entry.id   AF-A0A662UIN4-F1
#
_cell.length_a   1.000
_cell.length_b   1.000
_cell.length_c   1.000
_cell.angle_alpha   90.00
_cell.angle_beta   90.00
_cell.angle_gamma   90.00
#
_symmetry.space_group_name_H-M   'P 1'
#
loop_
_entity.id
_entity.type
_entity.pdbx_description
1 polymer ?
#
loop_
_entity_poly.entity_id
_entity_poly.type
_entity_poly.pdbx_seq_one_letter_code
_entity_poly.pdbx_strand_id
1 'polypeptide(L)'
;MAVSNKPWGPITAADYRSAAAFCKACLIDLNPSGETKVKANCKLPVYEPGGALNRNAVHAAAGVLAGARGGVDAPAAEKRKAARKLIRLYRELDEEPPEAVRRLARL
;
A
#
# COMPACT_ATOMS: atom_id res chain seq x y z
N MET A 1 1.05 0.34 -16.58
CA MET A 1 1.50 1.26 -15.51
C MET A 1 3.02 1.21 -15.45
N ALA A 2 3.71 2.32 -15.18
CA ALA A 2 5.17 2.31 -15.06
C ALA A 2 5.59 1.66 -13.73
N VAL A 3 6.59 0.77 -13.77
CA VAL A 3 7.21 0.16 -12.58
C VAL A 3 8.52 0.90 -12.26
N SER A 4 8.77 1.15 -10.97
CA SER A 4 9.98 1.79 -10.47
C SER A 4 10.71 0.88 -9.48
N ASN A 5 12.05 0.87 -9.57
CA ASN A 5 12.95 0.17 -8.64
C ASN A 5 13.70 1.15 -7.72
N LYS A 6 13.29 2.41 -7.65
CA LYS A 6 13.93 3.42 -6.79
C LYS A 6 13.86 3.02 -5.31
N PRO A 7 14.82 3.45 -4.47
CA PRO A 7 14.74 3.27 -3.03
C PRO A 7 13.42 3.82 -2.47
N TRP A 8 12.74 3.04 -1.64
CA TRP A 8 11.45 3.45 -1.07
C TRP A 8 11.60 4.37 0.15
N GLY A 9 12.61 4.14 1.00
CA GLY A 9 12.80 4.85 2.28
C GLY A 9 12.79 6.39 2.20
N PRO A 10 13.38 7.03 1.16
CA PRO A 10 13.34 8.49 1.02
C PRO A 10 11.98 9.08 0.62
N ILE A 11 11.03 8.26 0.14
CA ILE A 11 9.71 8.74 -0.29
C ILE A 11 8.76 8.73 0.91
N THR A 12 8.22 9.89 1.23
CA THR A 12 7.36 10.15 2.39
C THR A 12 6.01 10.68 1.97
N ALA A 13 5.07 10.75 2.93
CA ALA A 13 3.76 11.34 2.68
C ALA A 13 3.85 12.82 2.28
N ALA A 14 4.91 13.55 2.66
CA ALA A 14 5.09 14.97 2.34
C ALA A 14 5.34 15.21 0.84
N ASP A 15 5.93 14.24 0.13
CA ASP A 15 6.25 14.34 -1.30
C ASP A 15 5.00 14.35 -2.21
N TYR A 16 3.83 14.06 -1.66
CA TYR A 16 2.56 14.06 -2.39
C TYR A 16 1.87 15.42 -2.27
N ARG A 17 1.48 15.97 -3.44
CA ARG A 17 0.83 17.29 -3.59
C ARG A 17 -0.43 17.48 -2.73
N SER A 18 -1.15 16.41 -2.39
CA SER A 18 -2.35 16.49 -1.57
C SER A 18 -2.59 15.20 -0.78
N ALA A 19 -3.49 15.25 0.19
CA ALA A 19 -3.95 14.06 0.88
C ALA A 19 -4.63 13.07 -0.07
N ALA A 20 -5.45 13.57 -1.01
CA ALA A 20 -6.07 12.72 -2.04
C ALA A 20 -5.03 12.00 -2.91
N ALA A 21 -3.95 12.69 -3.31
CA ALA A 21 -2.87 12.08 -4.08
C ALA A 21 -2.15 10.97 -3.30
N PHE A 22 -1.86 11.21 -2.02
CA PHE A 22 -1.25 10.19 -1.14
C PHE A 22 -2.20 9.00 -0.92
N CYS A 23 -3.48 9.25 -0.69
CA CYS A 23 -4.46 8.18 -0.51
C CYS A 23 -4.64 7.31 -1.75
N LYS A 24 -4.58 7.91 -2.95
CA LYS A 24 -4.56 7.15 -4.21
C LYS A 24 -3.30 6.26 -4.33
N ALA A 25 -2.19 6.67 -3.73
CA ALA A 25 -0.97 5.89 -3.69
C ALA A 25 -1.02 4.71 -2.70
N CYS A 26 -1.98 4.71 -1.78
CA CYS A 26 -2.12 3.74 -0.70
C CYS A 26 -2.97 2.52 -1.07
N LEU A 27 -2.78 1.44 -0.33
CA LEU A 27 -3.63 0.24 -0.40
C LEU A 27 -4.88 0.36 0.47
N ILE A 28 -4.80 1.14 1.55
CA ILE A 28 -5.87 1.35 2.52
C ILE A 28 -6.16 2.84 2.60
N ASP A 29 -7.43 3.19 2.55
CA ASP A 29 -7.96 4.53 2.73
C ASP A 29 -9.12 4.47 3.73
N LEU A 30 -8.87 4.93 4.96
CA LEU A 30 -9.83 4.93 6.06
C LEU A 30 -10.60 6.25 6.19
N ASN A 31 -10.47 7.16 5.22
CA ASN A 31 -11.23 8.41 5.25
C ASN A 31 -12.71 8.11 5.02
N PRO A 32 -13.63 8.78 5.75
CA PRO A 32 -15.06 8.70 5.47
C PRO A 32 -15.39 9.13 4.04
N SER A 33 -16.45 8.55 3.48
CA SER A 33 -16.93 8.92 2.16
C SER A 33 -17.51 10.33 2.17
N GLY A 34 -17.21 11.13 1.14
CA GLY A 34 -17.71 12.51 1.01
C GLY A 34 -16.95 13.55 1.83
N GLU A 35 -15.99 13.14 2.67
CA GLU A 35 -15.21 14.05 3.51
C GLU A 35 -13.83 14.38 2.92
N THR A 36 -13.27 15.50 3.37
CA THR A 36 -11.90 15.91 3.03
C THR A 36 -10.91 14.89 3.56
N LYS A 37 -10.12 14.30 2.67
CA LYS A 37 -9.12 13.28 3.03
C LYS A 37 -7.99 13.86 3.86
N VAL A 38 -7.51 13.09 4.82
CA VAL A 38 -6.27 13.35 5.56
C VAL A 38 -5.27 12.21 5.34
N LYS A 39 -3.98 12.56 5.23
CA LYS A 39 -2.91 11.58 4.94
C LYS A 39 -2.79 10.50 6.03
N ALA A 40 -3.06 10.87 7.30
CA ALA A 40 -2.98 9.96 8.44
C ALA A 40 -3.90 8.74 8.33
N ASN A 41 -5.02 8.86 7.59
CA ASN A 41 -6.00 7.80 7.38
C ASN A 41 -5.66 6.89 6.19
N CYS A 42 -4.57 7.16 5.46
CA CYS A 42 -4.16 6.39 4.30
C CYS A 42 -2.90 5.60 4.62
N LYS A 43 -2.93 4.29 4.39
CA LYS A 43 -1.89 3.35 4.85
C LYS A 43 -1.36 2.51 3.71
N LEU A 44 -0.12 2.05 3.89
CA LEU A 44 0.59 1.19 2.93
C LEU A 44 0.68 1.83 1.53
N PRO A 45 1.34 2.99 1.38
CA PRO A 45 1.69 3.55 0.08
C PRO A 45 2.54 2.58 -0.76
N VAL A 46 2.17 2.40 -2.03
CA VAL A 46 2.86 1.53 -3.01
C VAL A 46 3.17 2.21 -4.34
N TYR A 47 2.59 3.38 -4.59
CA TYR A 47 2.88 4.19 -5.78
C TYR A 47 3.71 5.41 -5.39
N GLU A 48 4.61 5.87 -6.25
CA GLU A 48 5.35 7.13 -6.07
C GLU A 48 4.42 8.35 -6.30
N PRO A 49 4.82 9.57 -5.92
CA PRO A 49 4.03 10.79 -6.22
C PRO A 49 3.70 10.99 -7.71
N GLY A 50 4.55 10.48 -8.61
CA GLY A 50 4.32 10.48 -10.06
C GLY A 50 3.41 9.36 -10.57
N GLY A 51 2.95 8.46 -9.69
CA GLY A 51 2.03 7.37 -10.02
C GLY A 51 2.70 6.08 -10.50
N ALA A 52 4.03 6.00 -10.53
CA ALA A 52 4.73 4.75 -10.81
C ALA A 52 4.55 3.74 -9.65
N LEU A 53 4.32 2.47 -9.97
CA LEU A 53 4.29 1.39 -8.98
C LEU A 53 5.73 1.12 -8.50
N ASN A 54 6.01 1.33 -7.22
CA ASN A 54 7.35 1.11 -6.69
C ASN A 54 7.46 -0.32 -6.13
N ARG A 55 8.34 -1.14 -6.71
CA ARG A 55 8.56 -2.55 -6.31
C ARG A 55 8.93 -2.67 -4.83
N ASN A 56 9.86 -1.83 -4.36
CA ASN A 56 10.31 -1.84 -2.96
C ASN A 56 9.19 -1.42 -2.00
N ALA A 57 8.30 -0.53 -2.43
CA ALA A 57 7.11 -0.13 -1.66
C ALA A 57 6.10 -1.27 -1.53
N VAL A 58 5.88 -2.05 -2.60
CA VAL A 58 5.03 -3.25 -2.57
C VAL A 58 5.55 -4.27 -1.57
N HIS A 59 6.85 -4.53 -1.57
CA HIS A 59 7.49 -5.44 -0.60
C HIS A 59 7.38 -4.92 0.83
N ALA A 60 7.66 -3.63 1.04
CA ALA A 60 7.52 -3.01 2.35
C ALA A 60 6.07 -3.09 2.88
N ALA A 61 5.09 -2.82 2.02
CA ALA A 61 3.68 -2.92 2.35
C ALA A 61 3.27 -4.35 2.70
N ALA A 62 3.76 -5.35 1.95
CA ALA A 62 3.53 -6.76 2.24
C ALA A 62 4.12 -7.19 3.59
N GLY A 63 5.34 -6.75 3.90
CA GLY A 63 5.99 -6.99 5.19
C GLY A 63 5.18 -6.42 6.36
N VAL A 64 4.79 -5.14 6.28
CA VAL A 64 3.96 -4.51 7.32
C VAL A 64 2.60 -5.22 7.45
N LEU A 65 1.96 -5.56 6.34
CA LEU A 65 0.67 -6.26 6.39
C LEU A 65 0.79 -7.66 7.01
N ALA A 66 1.95 -8.31 6.88
CA ALA A 66 2.30 -9.57 7.53
C ALA A 66 2.76 -9.42 8.99
N GLY A 67 2.77 -8.20 9.56
CA GLY A 67 3.08 -7.94 10.96
C GLY A 67 4.46 -7.33 11.23
N ALA A 68 5.27 -7.07 10.20
CA ALA A 68 6.53 -6.36 10.40
C ALA A 68 6.27 -4.97 11.01
N ARG A 69 7.19 -4.51 11.87
CA ARG A 69 7.10 -3.21 12.55
C ARG A 69 5.80 -3.02 13.37
N GLY A 70 5.23 -4.10 13.90
CA GLY A 70 3.98 -4.07 14.68
C GLY A 70 2.71 -4.09 13.82
N GLY A 71 2.84 -4.20 12.50
CA GLY A 71 1.71 -4.29 11.59
C GLY A 71 1.14 -2.94 11.16
N VAL A 72 0.01 -2.99 10.44
CA VAL A 72 -0.78 -1.80 10.09
C VAL A 72 -1.98 -1.68 11.02
N ASP A 73 -2.22 -0.49 11.55
CA ASP A 73 -3.47 -0.18 12.23
C ASP A 73 -4.58 0.08 11.20
N ALA A 74 -5.47 -0.90 11.05
CA ALA A 74 -6.60 -0.90 10.13
C ALA A 74 -7.59 -2.04 10.48
N PRO A 75 -8.89 -1.89 10.16
CA PRO A 75 -9.86 -2.97 10.31
C PRO A 75 -9.47 -4.24 9.53
N ALA A 76 -9.85 -5.41 10.05
CA ALA A 76 -9.52 -6.69 9.41
C ALA A 76 -10.04 -6.79 7.96
N ALA A 77 -11.23 -6.23 7.67
CA ALA A 77 -11.76 -6.20 6.31
C ALA A 77 -10.86 -5.40 5.34
N GLU A 78 -10.32 -4.27 5.78
CA GLU A 78 -9.43 -3.43 4.96
C GLU A 78 -8.06 -4.08 4.76
N LYS A 79 -7.51 -4.72 5.80
CA LYS A 79 -6.30 -5.56 5.69
C LYS A 79 -6.46 -6.66 4.64
N ARG A 80 -7.62 -7.33 4.61
CA ARG A 80 -7.93 -8.37 3.62
C ARG A 80 -8.07 -7.83 2.20
N LYS A 81 -8.72 -6.66 2.03
CA LYS A 81 -8.79 -5.97 0.73
C LYS A 81 -7.39 -5.58 0.24
N ALA A 82 -6.55 -5.03 1.12
CA ALA A 82 -5.16 -4.68 0.82
C ALA A 82 -4.33 -5.91 0.42
N ALA A 83 -4.49 -7.04 1.11
CA ALA A 83 -3.82 -8.30 0.77
C ALA A 83 -4.19 -8.78 -0.65
N ARG A 84 -5.49 -8.76 -1.00
CA ARG A 84 -5.94 -9.10 -2.36
C ARG A 84 -5.37 -8.16 -3.42
N LYS A 85 -5.26 -6.86 -3.14
CA LYS A 85 -4.64 -5.87 -4.03
C LYS A 85 -3.14 -6.14 -4.19
N LEU A 86 -2.42 -6.42 -3.10
CA LEU A 86 -0.99 -6.80 -3.15
C LEU A 86 -0.76 -8.02 -4.04
N ILE A 87 -1.58 -9.07 -3.92
CA ILE A 87 -1.45 -10.27 -4.79
C ILE A 87 -1.50 -9.90 -6.27
N ARG A 88 -2.35 -8.94 -6.66
CA ARG A 88 -2.39 -8.45 -8.05
C ARG A 88 -1.13 -7.66 -8.41
N LEU A 89 -0.67 -6.79 -7.52
CA LEU A 89 0.56 -6.01 -7.74
C LEU A 89 1.81 -6.89 -7.85
N TYR A 90 1.93 -7.94 -7.05
CA TYR A 90 3.02 -8.92 -7.19
C TYR A 90 2.99 -9.59 -8.57
N ARG A 91 1.81 -9.94 -9.09
CA ARG A 91 1.68 -10.46 -10.47
C ARG A 91 2.08 -9.43 -11.53
N GLU A 92 1.71 -8.15 -11.34
CA GLU A 92 2.14 -7.06 -12.24
C GLU A 92 3.66 -6.86 -12.21
N LEU A 93 4.31 -7.20 -11.11
CA LEU A 93 5.76 -7.15 -10.92
C LEU A 93 6.49 -8.42 -11.40
N ASP A 94 5.75 -9.41 -11.90
CA ASP A 94 6.22 -10.76 -12.25
C ASP A 94 6.91 -11.48 -11.06
N GLU A 95 6.30 -11.38 -9.89
CA GLU A 95 6.82 -11.93 -8.63
C GLU A 95 5.76 -12.71 -7.87
N GLU A 96 6.21 -13.54 -6.94
CA GLU A 96 5.33 -14.26 -6.04
C GLU A 96 5.00 -13.47 -4.76
N PRO A 97 3.71 -13.30 -4.41
CA PRO A 97 3.34 -12.69 -3.14
C PRO A 97 3.72 -13.59 -1.94
N PRO A 98 4.16 -13.02 -0.81
CA PRO A 98 4.46 -13.80 0.39
C PRO A 98 3.28 -14.64 0.87
N GLU A 99 3.56 -15.84 1.38
CA GLU A 99 2.50 -16.77 1.82
C GLU A 99 1.61 -16.18 2.92
N ALA A 100 2.19 -15.36 3.81
CA ALA A 100 1.43 -14.63 4.83
C ALA A 100 0.36 -13.71 4.21
N VAL A 101 0.68 -13.03 3.10
CA VAL A 101 -0.28 -12.18 2.37
C VAL A 101 -1.35 -13.04 1.70
N ARG A 102 -0.97 -14.19 1.10
CA ARG A 102 -1.93 -15.14 0.51
C ARG A 102 -2.92 -15.68 1.54
N ARG A 103 -2.43 -16.07 2.72
CA ARG A 103 -3.29 -16.51 3.84
C ARG A 103 -4.24 -15.41 4.29
N LEU A 104 -3.71 -14.20 4.52
CA LEU A 104 -4.53 -13.06 4.95
C LEU A 104 -5.65 -12.75 3.95
N ALA A 105 -5.39 -12.85 2.65
CA ALA A 105 -6.40 -12.59 1.62
C ALA A 105 -7.57 -13.60 1.59
N ARG A 106 -7.40 -14.77 2.21
CA ARG A 106 -8.41 -15.86 2.25
C ARG A 106 -9.28 -15.85 3.51
N LEU A 107 -8.85 -15.12 4.55
CA LEU A 107 -9.65 -14.89 5.77
C LEU A 107 -10.85 -13.96 5.47
#